data_AF-A0A9Q5QSM7-F1
#
_entry.id   AF-A0A9Q5QSM7-F1
#
_cell.length_a   1.000
_cell.length_b   1.000
_cell.length_c   1.000
_cell.angle_alpha   90.00
_cell.angle_beta   90.00
_cell.angle_gamma   90.00
#
_symmetry.space_group_name_H-M   'P 1'
#
loop_
_entity.id
_entity.type
_entity.pdbx_description
1 polymer ?
#
loop_
_entity_poly.entity_id
_entity_poly.type
_entity_poly.pdbx_seq_one_letter_code
_entity_poly.pdbx_strand_id
1 'polypeptide(L)' 'MKENSLWKVSLESLKMRSNIFFIITSLSIFLGSTYYYNKRFPNHKYPEWLEFLKLIG' A
#
# COMPACT_ATOMS: atom_id res chain seq x y z
N MET A 1 22.08 -8.86 -18.46
CA MET A 1 21.19 -10.04 -18.66
C MET A 1 20.41 -10.48 -17.40
N LYS A 2 20.67 -9.95 -16.19
CA LYS A 2 19.97 -10.38 -14.95
C LYS A 2 18.61 -9.71 -14.72
N GLU A 3 18.42 -8.48 -15.18
CA GLU A 3 17.19 -7.69 -14.91
C GLU A 3 15.93 -8.29 -15.52
N ASN A 4 16.01 -8.84 -16.74
CA ASN A 4 14.88 -9.51 -17.39
C ASN A 4 14.37 -10.74 -16.61
N SER A 5 15.21 -11.35 -15.76
CA SER A 5 14.81 -12.51 -14.95
C SER A 5 13.98 -12.10 -13.74
N LEU A 6 14.38 -11.04 -13.02
CA LEU A 6 13.68 -10.58 -11.82
C LEU A 6 12.32 -9.98 -12.16
N TRP A 7 12.25 -9.13 -13.18
CA TRP A 7 10.99 -8.56 -13.64
C TRP A 7 9.98 -9.63 -14.05
N LYS A 8 10.46 -10.69 -14.72
CA LYS A 8 9.62 -11.82 -15.15
C LYS A 8 9.10 -12.63 -13.96
N VAL A 9 9.96 -12.93 -12.99
CA VAL A 9 9.57 -13.63 -11.75
C VAL A 9 8.58 -12.79 -10.94
N SER A 10 8.81 -11.48 -10.82
CA SER A 10 7.88 -10.56 -10.16
C SER A 10 6.52 -10.54 -10.86
N LEU A 11 6.48 -10.48 -12.19
CA LEU A 11 5.25 -10.54 -12.98
C LEU A 11 4.51 -11.88 -12.84
N GLU A 12 5.22 -13.00 -12.83
CA GLU A 12 4.63 -14.32 -12.60
C GLU A 12 4.08 -14.46 -11.17
N SER A 13 4.78 -13.91 -10.18
CA SER A 13 4.29 -13.87 -8.81
C SER A 13 3.04 -13.01 -8.66
N LEU A 14 2.94 -11.90 -9.39
CA LEU A 14 1.77 -11.02 -9.41
C LEU A 14 0.55 -11.66 -10.11
N LYS A 15 0.77 -12.57 -11.06
CA LYS A 15 -0.31 -13.31 -11.74
C LYS A 15 -1.00 -14.33 -10.85
N MET A 16 -0.43 -14.69 -9.70
CA MET A 16 -1.10 -15.56 -8.73
C MET A 16 -2.31 -14.83 -8.15
N ARG A 17 -3.52 -15.35 -8.41
CA ARG A 17 -4.79 -14.74 -7.95
C ARG A 17 -4.78 -14.44 -6.45
N SER A 18 -4.18 -15.32 -5.64
CA SER A 18 -4.02 -15.12 -4.19
C SER A 18 -3.23 -13.86 -3.84
N ASN A 19 -2.17 -13.55 -4.59
CA ASN A 19 -1.35 -12.37 -4.36
C ASN A 19 -2.12 -11.09 -4.70
N ILE A 20 -2.91 -11.11 -5.78
CA ILE A 20 -3.78 -9.98 -6.15
C ILE A 20 -4.81 -9.72 -5.04
N PHE A 21 -5.51 -10.76 -4.57
CA PHE A 21 -6.48 -10.61 -3.48
C PHE A 21 -5.82 -10.12 -2.20
N PHE A 22 -4.66 -10.68 -1.84
CA PHE A 22 -3.91 -10.24 -0.66
C PHE A 22 -3.51 -8.75 -0.76
N ILE A 23 -3.02 -8.31 -1.92
CA ILE A 23 -2.65 -6.91 -2.16
C ILE A 23 -3.87 -6.01 -2.03
N ILE A 24 -4.98 -6.34 -2.68
CA ILE A 24 -6.22 -5.54 -2.64
C ILE A 24 -6.77 -5.45 -1.20
N THR A 25 -6.84 -6.57 -0.49
CA THR A 25 -7.33 -6.62 0.89
C THR A 25 -6.40 -5.83 1.82
N SER A 26 -5.09 -6.00 1.70
CA SER A 26 -4.11 -5.27 2.51
C SER A 26 -4.16 -3.76 2.26
N LEU A 27 -4.26 -3.35 1.00
CA LEU A 27 -4.42 -1.94 0.62
C LEU A 27 -5.72 -1.37 1.17
N SER A 28 -6.82 -2.11 1.08
CA SER A 28 -8.12 -1.69 1.62
C SER A 28 -8.06 -1.47 3.12
N ILE A 29 -7.46 -2.40 3.88
CA ILE A 29 -7.29 -2.29 5.33
C ILE A 29 -6.37 -1.11 5.68
N PHE A 30 -5.27 -0.94 4.95
CA PHE A 30 -4.32 0.15 5.17
C PHE A 30 -4.98 1.53 4.95
N LEU A 31 -5.67 1.70 3.82
CA LEU A 31 -6.38 2.94 3.49
C LEU A 31 -7.49 3.23 4.49
N GLY A 32 -8.30 2.21 4.83
CA GLY A 32 -9.38 2.35 5.80
C GLY A 32 -8.89 2.73 7.19
N SER A 33 -7.79 2.11 7.64
CA SER A 33 -7.18 2.42 8.95
C SER A 33 -6.59 3.82 8.98
N THR A 34 -5.89 4.20 7.90
CA THR A 34 -5.31 5.55 7.76
C THR A 34 -6.39 6.62 7.76
N TYR A 35 -7.46 6.42 6.98
CA TYR A 35 -8.63 7.31 6.95
C TYR A 35 -9.25 7.47 8.34
N TYR A 36 -9.51 6.35 9.02
CA TYR A 36 -10.09 6.38 10.36
C TYR A 36 -9.19 7.12 11.36
N TYR A 37 -7.88 6.88 11.29
CA TYR A 37 -6.90 7.54 12.15
C TYR A 37 -6.83 9.05 11.90
N ASN A 38 -6.75 9.49 10.64
CA ASN A 38 -6.74 10.90 10.27
C ASN A 38 -8.00 11.61 10.76
N LYS A 39 -9.17 11.00 10.55
CA LYS A 39 -10.45 11.54 11.02
C LYS A 39 -10.52 11.65 12.54
N ARG A 40 -9.95 10.68 13.26
CA ARG A 40 -9.95 10.66 14.73
C ARG A 40 -8.94 11.63 15.33
N PHE A 41 -7.82 11.89 14.64
CA PHE A 41 -6.73 12.74 15.12
C PHE A 41 -6.33 13.79 14.06
N PRO A 42 -7.19 14.78 13.78
CA PRO A 42 -6.98 15.72 12.67
C PRO A 42 -5.74 16.61 12.82
N ASN A 43 -5.24 16.78 14.04
CA ASN A 43 -4.04 17.59 14.33
C ASN A 43 -2.76 16.74 14.44
N HIS A 44 -2.82 15.43 14.15
CA HIS A 44 -1.63 14.58 14.18
C HIS A 44 -0.61 15.04 13.13
N LYS A 45 0.66 15.08 13.53
CA LYS A 45 1.78 15.40 12.64
C LYS A 45 2.48 14.11 12.23
N TYR A 46 2.38 13.80 10.95
CA TYR A 46 3.20 12.75 10.35
C TYR A 46 4.65 13.23 10.22
N PRO A 47 5.63 12.32 10.30
CA PRO A 47 6.97 12.56 9.81
C PRO A 47 6.96 12.95 8.33
N GLU A 48 7.96 13.71 7.86
CA GLU A 48 8.05 14.22 6.48
C GLU A 48 7.84 13.13 5.42
N TRP A 49 8.48 11.97 5.59
CA TRP A 49 8.37 10.83 4.65
C TRP A 49 7.00 10.16 4.63
N LEU A 50 6.12 10.47 5.59
CA LEU A 50 4.75 9.97 5.70
C LEU A 50 3.69 11.07 5.54
N GLU A 51 4.06 12.32 5.22
CA GLU A 51 3.08 13.41 5.10
C GLU A 51 2.00 13.12 4.06
N PHE A 52 2.31 12.32 3.03
CA PHE A 52 1.34 11.88 2.03
C PHE A 52 0.14 11.12 2.64
N LEU A 53 0.28 10.52 3.82
CA LEU A 53 -0.82 9.85 4.50
C LEU A 53 -1.91 10.81 4.96
N LYS A 54 -1.60 12.10 5.17
CA LYS A 54 -2.62 13.13 5.43
C LYS A 54 -3.59 13.33 4.26
N LEU A 55 -3.17 12.98 3.04
CA LEU A 55 -4.01 13.11 1.86
C LEU A 55 -5.12 12.04 1.82
N ILE A 56 -5.01 11.01 2.65
CA ILE A 56 -6.01 9.95 2.78
C ILE A 56 -7.09 10.42 3.79
N GLY A 57 -7.97 11.31 3.32
CA GLY A 57 -9.19 11.76 3.99
C GLY A 57 -9.02 12.59 5.25
#